data_AF-A0A973RSN6-F1
#
_entry.id   AF-A0A973RSN6-F1
#
_cell.length_a   1.000
_cell.length_b   1.000
_cell.length_c   1.000
_cell.angle_alpha   90.00
_cell.angle_beta   90.00
_cell.angle_gamma   90.00
#
_symmetry.space_group_name_H-M   'P 1'
#
loop_
_entity.id
_entity.type
_entity.pdbx_description
1 polymer ?
#
loop_
_entity_poly.entity_id
_entity_poly.type
_entity_poly.pdbx_seq_one_letter_code
_entity_poly.pdbx_strand_id
1 'polypeptide(L)'
;IIANGALYYGLTRALVDEDRPVWTRMSFAVAEENLHAAARDGIDARLYWPGVGEVPVTELVLRRLLPLAHRGLELAGMDATWREPLLGIIEQRCVTARNGALWQAETVHHLEKTGIFDRQEALRRMTTTYMDYMHLNAPAHTWPVD
;
A
#
# COMPACT_ATOMS: atom_id res chain seq x y z
N ILE A 1 6.73 1.05 -7.84
CA ILE A 1 5.50 0.93 -8.69
C ILE A 1 5.14 -0.54 -8.92
N ILE A 2 6.09 -1.39 -9.32
CA ILE A 2 5.84 -2.81 -9.66
C ILE A 2 5.16 -3.61 -8.53
N ALA A 3 5.56 -3.44 -7.27
CA ALA A 3 4.92 -4.12 -6.12
C ALA A 3 3.41 -3.81 -5.99
N ASN A 4 3.02 -2.55 -6.21
CA ASN A 4 1.59 -2.17 -6.18
C ASN A 4 0.85 -2.81 -7.36
N GLY A 5 1.49 -2.86 -8.53
CA GLY A 5 0.94 -3.54 -9.70
C GLY A 5 0.72 -5.03 -9.44
N ALA A 6 1.72 -5.72 -8.88
CA ALA A 6 1.62 -7.13 -8.52
C ALA A 6 0.43 -7.40 -7.57
N LEU A 7 0.26 -6.58 -6.53
CA LEU A 7 -0.89 -6.68 -5.63
C LEU A 7 -2.22 -6.48 -6.38
N TYR A 8 -2.33 -5.41 -7.17
CA TYR A 8 -3.56 -5.07 -7.90
C TYR A 8 -3.96 -6.14 -8.91
N TYR A 9 -3.03 -6.58 -9.76
CA TYR A 9 -3.31 -7.60 -10.77
C TYR A 9 -3.57 -8.96 -10.15
N GLY A 10 -2.81 -9.34 -9.11
CA GLY A 10 -3.06 -10.56 -8.35
C GLY A 10 -4.46 -10.58 -7.74
N LEU A 11 -4.85 -9.50 -7.06
CA LEU A 11 -6.20 -9.39 -6.49
C LEU A 11 -7.28 -9.42 -7.55
N THR A 12 -7.13 -8.66 -8.62
CA THR A 12 -8.13 -8.62 -9.69
C THR A 12 -8.31 -10.00 -10.31
N ARG A 13 -7.21 -10.71 -10.59
CA ARG A 13 -7.27 -12.07 -11.15
C ARG A 13 -7.95 -13.05 -10.20
N ALA A 14 -7.63 -13.01 -8.92
CA ALA A 14 -8.21 -13.90 -7.92
C ALA A 14 -9.71 -13.61 -7.66
N LEU A 15 -10.10 -12.34 -7.63
CA LEU A 15 -11.48 -11.93 -7.34
C LEU A 15 -12.44 -12.21 -8.50
N VAL A 16 -11.95 -12.20 -9.74
CA VAL A 16 -12.75 -12.55 -10.93
C VAL A 16 -13.15 -14.04 -10.91
N ASP A 17 -12.27 -14.90 -10.40
CA ASP A 17 -12.49 -16.35 -10.36
C ASP A 17 -13.12 -16.83 -9.02
N GLU A 18 -13.58 -15.91 -8.15
CA GLU A 18 -14.14 -16.27 -6.85
C GLU A 18 -15.60 -16.74 -6.98
N ASP A 19 -15.91 -17.96 -6.50
CA ASP A 19 -17.24 -18.58 -6.59
C ASP A 19 -18.37 -17.70 -6.07
N ARG A 20 -18.08 -16.90 -5.02
CA ARG A 20 -19.00 -15.92 -4.47
C ARG A 20 -18.37 -14.52 -4.53
N PRO A 21 -18.61 -13.78 -5.62
CA PRO A 21 -17.93 -12.52 -5.85
C PRO A 21 -18.17 -11.48 -4.75
N VAL A 22 -17.18 -10.63 -4.50
CA VAL A 22 -17.22 -9.61 -3.44
C VAL A 22 -18.41 -8.66 -3.57
N TRP A 23 -18.80 -8.28 -4.79
CA TRP A 23 -19.93 -7.37 -5.06
C TRP A 23 -21.30 -7.98 -4.70
N THR A 24 -21.38 -9.30 -4.50
CA THR A 24 -22.58 -9.96 -3.98
C THR A 24 -22.66 -9.95 -2.45
N ARG A 25 -21.58 -9.51 -1.78
CA ARG A 25 -21.41 -9.55 -0.31
C ARG A 25 -21.11 -8.18 0.31
N MET A 26 -20.81 -7.18 -0.52
CA MET A 26 -20.54 -5.80 -0.14
C MET A 26 -21.30 -4.89 -1.10
N SER A 27 -22.08 -3.96 -0.54
CA SER A 27 -22.73 -2.94 -1.37
C SER A 27 -21.70 -1.96 -1.92
N PHE A 28 -22.04 -1.30 -3.03
CA PHE A 28 -21.18 -0.26 -3.58
C PHE A 28 -20.96 0.90 -2.60
N ALA A 29 -22.00 1.29 -1.83
CA ALA A 29 -21.89 2.33 -0.81
C ALA A 29 -20.80 2.03 0.23
N VAL A 30 -20.70 0.78 0.69
CA VAL A 30 -19.63 0.37 1.62
C VAL A 30 -18.26 0.40 0.94
N ALA A 31 -18.18 0.04 -0.35
CA ALA A 31 -16.94 0.14 -1.12
C ALA A 31 -16.49 1.61 -1.28
N GLU A 32 -17.42 2.53 -1.50
CA GLU A 32 -17.19 3.97 -1.58
C GLU A 32 -16.74 4.55 -0.23
N GLU A 33 -17.38 4.16 0.87
CA GLU A 33 -16.96 4.54 2.23
C GLU A 33 -15.52 4.07 2.52
N ASN A 34 -15.20 2.81 2.17
CA ASN A 34 -13.84 2.27 2.27
C ASN A 34 -12.83 3.10 1.46
N LEU A 35 -13.18 3.49 0.23
CA LEU A 35 -12.32 4.31 -0.62
C LEU A 35 -12.03 5.66 0.04
N HIS A 36 -13.05 6.33 0.59
CA HIS A 36 -12.89 7.60 1.27
C HIS A 36 -12.09 7.49 2.57
N ALA A 37 -12.30 6.43 3.36
CA ALA A 37 -11.50 6.15 4.55
C ALA A 37 -10.03 5.93 4.19
N ALA A 38 -9.74 5.10 3.18
CA ALA A 38 -8.38 4.86 2.71
C ALA A 38 -7.72 6.14 2.14
N ALA A 39 -8.46 6.99 1.44
CA ALA A 39 -7.93 8.24 0.90
C ALA A 39 -7.59 9.27 1.99
N ARG A 40 -8.35 9.28 3.10
CA ARG A 40 -8.14 10.21 4.22
C ARG A 40 -7.04 9.73 5.15
N ASP A 41 -7.13 8.47 5.57
CA ASP A 41 -6.34 7.93 6.69
C ASP A 41 -5.18 7.04 6.20
N GLY A 42 -5.11 6.76 4.89
CA GLY A 42 -4.00 6.05 4.29
C GLY A 42 -3.81 4.64 4.86
N ILE A 43 -2.60 4.37 5.36
CA ILE A 43 -2.25 3.05 5.91
C ILE A 43 -2.84 2.79 7.29
N ASP A 44 -3.33 3.83 7.97
CA ASP A 44 -4.00 3.74 9.27
C ASP A 44 -5.51 3.56 9.13
N ALA A 45 -6.03 3.53 7.90
CA ALA A 45 -7.45 3.38 7.62
C ALA A 45 -8.00 2.04 8.14
N ARG A 46 -9.26 2.08 8.56
CA ARG A 46 -10.07 0.89 8.86
C ARG A 46 -11.08 0.69 7.75
N LEU A 47 -11.16 -0.53 7.24
CA LEU A 47 -12.01 -0.88 6.09
C LEU A 47 -12.94 -2.02 6.47
N TYR A 48 -14.15 -2.00 5.93
CA TYR A 48 -15.05 -3.14 5.98
C TYR A 48 -14.66 -4.16 4.91
N TRP A 49 -14.62 -5.45 5.28
CA TRP A 49 -14.52 -6.54 4.32
C TRP A 49 -15.52 -7.67 4.61
N PRO A 50 -16.18 -8.24 3.58
CA PRO A 50 -17.15 -9.32 3.79
C PRO A 50 -16.60 -10.52 4.57
N GLY A 51 -17.33 -10.91 5.62
CA GLY A 51 -16.97 -12.03 6.49
C GLY A 51 -15.82 -11.73 7.47
N VAL A 52 -15.31 -10.51 7.49
CA VAL A 52 -14.33 -10.02 8.48
C VAL A 52 -14.93 -8.89 9.31
N GLY A 53 -15.75 -8.04 8.69
CA GLY A 53 -16.23 -6.81 9.31
C GLY A 53 -15.22 -5.69 9.14
N GLU A 54 -15.27 -4.71 10.04
CA GLU A 54 -14.36 -3.56 10.03
C GLU A 54 -13.00 -3.91 10.66
N VAL A 55 -11.92 -3.70 9.92
CA VAL A 55 -10.57 -4.18 10.27
C VAL A 55 -9.52 -3.17 9.79
N PRO A 56 -8.38 -3.01 10.48
CA PRO A 56 -7.27 -2.20 9.95
C PRO A 56 -6.84 -2.67 8.56
N VAL A 57 -6.55 -1.73 7.66
CA VAL A 57 -6.16 -2.07 6.27
C VAL A 57 -4.91 -2.93 6.23
N THR A 58 -3.95 -2.71 7.12
CA THR A 58 -2.73 -3.52 7.22
C THR A 58 -3.06 -4.98 7.58
N GLU A 59 -3.97 -5.21 8.52
CA GLU A 59 -4.40 -6.57 8.88
C GLU A 59 -5.21 -7.22 7.76
N LEU A 60 -6.12 -6.48 7.11
CA LEU A 60 -6.87 -6.96 5.96
C LEU A 60 -5.94 -7.39 4.83
N VAL A 61 -4.92 -6.59 4.54
CA VAL A 61 -3.93 -6.89 3.51
C VAL A 61 -3.13 -8.13 3.88
N LEU A 62 -2.56 -8.20 5.08
CA LEU A 62 -1.74 -9.33 5.52
C LEU A 62 -2.51 -10.65 5.56
N ARG A 63 -3.72 -10.65 6.12
CA ARG A 63 -4.45 -11.89 6.42
C ARG A 63 -5.36 -12.37 5.29
N ARG A 64 -5.76 -11.49 4.37
CA ARG A 64 -6.75 -11.82 3.33
C ARG A 64 -6.26 -11.46 1.93
N LEU A 65 -5.87 -10.21 1.71
CA LEU A 65 -5.61 -9.73 0.35
C LEU A 65 -4.27 -10.24 -0.20
N LEU A 66 -3.22 -10.34 0.60
CA LEU A 66 -1.93 -10.88 0.16
C LEU A 66 -2.02 -12.35 -0.28
N PRO A 67 -2.62 -13.26 0.52
CA PRO A 67 -2.86 -14.63 0.05
C PRO A 67 -3.66 -14.72 -1.26
N LEU A 68 -4.69 -13.87 -1.41
CA LEU A 68 -5.46 -13.79 -2.66
C LEU A 68 -4.61 -13.29 -3.83
N ALA A 69 -3.78 -12.27 -3.61
CA ALA A 69 -2.89 -11.75 -4.64
C ALA A 69 -1.86 -12.79 -5.09
N HIS A 70 -1.28 -13.55 -4.16
CA HIS A 70 -0.40 -14.68 -4.48
C HIS A 70 -1.10 -15.68 -5.40
N ARG A 71 -2.30 -16.12 -5.02
CA ARG A 71 -3.10 -17.06 -5.82
C ARG A 71 -3.41 -16.51 -7.22
N GLY A 72 -3.81 -15.24 -7.31
CA GLY A 72 -4.15 -14.64 -8.60
C GLY A 72 -2.96 -14.49 -9.53
N LEU A 73 -1.78 -14.13 -9.02
CA LEU A 73 -0.54 -14.09 -9.81
C LEU A 73 -0.09 -15.48 -10.26
N GLU A 74 -0.22 -16.48 -9.39
CA GLU A 74 0.05 -17.87 -9.73
C GLU A 74 -0.89 -18.38 -10.84
N LEU A 75 -2.20 -18.09 -10.75
CA LEU A 75 -3.17 -18.39 -11.81
C LEU A 75 -2.91 -17.64 -13.12
N ALA A 76 -2.16 -16.53 -13.07
CA ALA A 76 -1.71 -15.80 -14.24
C ALA A 76 -0.37 -16.34 -14.81
N GLY A 77 0.20 -17.40 -14.21
CA GLY A 77 1.44 -18.02 -14.65
C GLY A 77 2.71 -17.30 -14.18
N MET A 78 2.64 -16.45 -13.16
CA MET A 78 3.81 -15.75 -12.61
C MET A 78 4.55 -16.63 -11.61
N ASP A 79 5.82 -16.92 -11.91
CA ASP A 79 6.68 -17.73 -11.03
C ASP A 79 6.85 -17.10 -9.65
N ALA A 80 6.98 -17.97 -8.63
CA ALA A 80 7.24 -17.61 -7.24
C ALA A 80 8.40 -16.61 -7.09
N THR A 81 9.49 -16.84 -7.83
CA THR A 81 10.71 -16.02 -7.84
C THR A 81 10.47 -14.55 -8.19
N TRP A 82 9.42 -14.26 -8.96
CA TRP A 82 9.03 -12.89 -9.31
C TRP A 82 7.96 -12.34 -8.38
N ARG A 83 6.94 -13.13 -8.02
CA ARG A 83 5.83 -12.65 -7.19
C ARG A 83 6.21 -12.45 -5.72
N GLU A 84 7.05 -13.31 -5.15
CA GLU A 84 7.39 -13.26 -3.72
C GLU A 84 8.14 -12.00 -3.32
N PRO A 85 9.21 -11.55 -4.01
CA PRO A 85 9.88 -10.31 -3.63
C PRO A 85 8.95 -9.08 -3.75
N LEU A 86 8.07 -9.07 -4.76
CA LEU A 86 7.15 -7.96 -4.99
C LEU A 86 6.05 -7.88 -3.92
N LEU A 87 5.43 -9.01 -3.58
CA LEU A 87 4.41 -9.08 -2.55
C LEU A 87 5.02 -8.97 -1.15
N GLY A 88 6.26 -9.40 -0.95
CA GLY A 88 7.04 -9.17 0.27
C GLY A 88 7.25 -7.67 0.57
N ILE A 89 7.40 -6.82 -0.45
CA ILE A 89 7.44 -5.36 -0.25
C ILE A 89 6.10 -4.85 0.32
N ILE A 90 4.97 -5.40 -0.13
CA ILE A 90 3.64 -5.01 0.37
C ILE A 90 3.44 -5.51 1.80
N GLU A 91 3.86 -6.73 2.09
CA GLU A 91 3.87 -7.30 3.44
C GLU A 91 4.64 -6.40 4.40
N GLN A 92 5.90 -6.06 4.07
CA GLN A 92 6.74 -5.23 4.94
C GLN A 92 6.17 -3.83 5.15
N ARG A 93 5.51 -3.23 4.15
CA ARG A 93 4.77 -1.97 4.33
C ARG A 93 3.68 -2.09 5.37
N CYS A 94 2.94 -3.19 5.37
CA CYS A 94 1.86 -3.43 6.31
C CYS A 94 2.39 -3.73 7.72
N VAL A 95 3.47 -4.51 7.82
CA VAL A 95 4.12 -4.84 9.10
C VAL A 95 4.70 -3.61 9.76
N THR A 96 5.35 -2.75 8.98
CA THR A 96 5.97 -1.51 9.49
C THR A 96 4.99 -0.35 9.60
N ALA A 97 3.78 -0.49 9.04
CA ALA A 97 2.83 0.61 8.82
C ALA A 97 3.46 1.81 8.09
N ARG A 98 4.42 1.56 7.18
CA ARG A 98 5.13 2.60 6.42
C ARG A 98 4.97 2.40 4.94
N ASN A 99 4.79 3.49 4.20
CA ASN A 99 4.78 3.51 2.75
C ASN A 99 5.37 4.82 2.23
N GLY A 100 5.52 4.93 0.90
CA GLY A 100 6.15 6.11 0.30
C GLY A 100 5.38 7.42 0.52
N ALA A 101 4.04 7.37 0.60
CA ALA A 101 3.24 8.57 0.86
C ALA A 101 3.43 9.07 2.28
N LEU A 102 3.45 8.16 3.26
CA LEU A 102 3.75 8.49 4.66
C LEU A 102 5.16 9.06 4.79
N TRP A 103 6.16 8.42 4.17
CA TRP A 103 7.54 8.94 4.18
C TRP A 103 7.63 10.36 3.62
N GLN A 104 6.99 10.64 2.48
CA GLN A 104 6.98 11.99 1.89
C GLN A 104 6.36 13.03 2.84
N ALA A 105 5.22 12.69 3.46
CA ALA A 105 4.52 13.58 4.39
C ALA A 105 5.34 13.83 5.68
N GLU A 106 5.94 12.78 6.24
CA GLU A 106 6.80 12.86 7.42
C GLU A 106 8.07 13.68 7.16
N THR A 107 8.75 13.46 6.02
CA THR A 107 9.95 14.21 5.64
C THR A 107 9.67 15.70 5.47
N VAL A 108 8.56 16.08 4.83
CA VAL A 108 8.18 17.50 4.72
C VAL A 108 7.90 18.09 6.10
N HIS A 109 7.12 17.41 6.94
CA HIS A 109 6.85 17.88 8.30
C HIS A 109 8.13 18.00 9.15
N HIS A 110 9.06 17.05 9.01
CA HIS A 110 10.35 17.13 9.69
C HIS A 110 11.10 18.40 9.28
N LEU A 111 11.27 18.61 7.97
CA LEU A 111 11.99 19.76 7.41
C LEU A 111 11.35 21.09 7.83
N GLU A 112 10.02 21.18 7.83
CA GLU A 112 9.29 22.36 8.32
C GLU A 112 9.52 22.59 9.82
N LYS A 113 9.55 21.52 10.64
CA LYS A 113 9.77 21.63 12.10
C LYS A 113 11.16 22.12 12.49
N THR A 114 12.17 21.98 11.62
CA THR A 114 13.50 22.56 11.87
C THR A 114 13.47 24.08 11.96
N GLY A 115 12.44 24.73 11.37
CA GLY A 115 12.31 26.18 11.30
C GLY A 115 13.28 26.85 10.32
N ILE A 116 14.11 26.08 9.62
CA ILE A 116 15.12 26.58 8.67
C ILE A 116 14.50 26.78 7.29
N PHE A 117 13.55 25.93 6.90
CA PHE A 117 12.98 25.89 5.55
C PHE A 117 11.50 26.26 5.58
N ASP A 118 11.07 27.06 4.61
CA ASP A 118 9.65 27.21 4.31
C ASP A 118 9.10 25.95 3.62
N ARG A 119 7.78 25.92 3.43
CA ARG A 119 7.09 24.78 2.80
C ARG A 119 7.61 24.47 1.40
N GLN A 120 7.92 25.48 0.59
CA GLN A 120 8.36 25.26 -0.78
C GLN A 120 9.75 24.61 -0.81
N GLU A 121 10.67 25.11 0.02
CA GLU A 121 12.01 24.55 0.14
C GLU A 121 11.99 23.15 0.77
N ALA A 122 11.11 22.89 1.75
CA ALA A 122 10.91 21.57 2.33
C ALA A 122 10.42 20.55 1.27
N LEU A 123 9.46 20.91 0.43
CA LEU A 123 8.98 20.07 -0.68
C LEU A 123 10.07 19.80 -1.73
N ARG A 124 10.85 20.83 -2.08
CA ARG A 124 11.96 20.70 -3.03
C ARG A 124 13.01 19.73 -2.50
N ARG A 125 13.41 19.88 -1.23
CA ARG A 125 14.38 19.00 -0.57
C ARG A 125 13.89 17.58 -0.45
N MET A 126 12.65 17.37 0.03
CA MET A 126 12.03 16.04 0.07
C MET A 126 12.07 15.37 -1.31
N THR A 127 11.77 16.13 -2.38
CA THR A 127 11.80 15.60 -3.76
C THR A 127 13.23 15.23 -4.19
N THR A 128 14.24 16.04 -3.89
CA THR A 128 15.65 15.70 -4.16
C THR A 128 16.07 14.44 -3.41
N THR A 129 15.79 14.35 -2.12
CA THR A 129 16.09 13.16 -1.30
C THR A 129 15.34 11.92 -1.80
N TYR A 130 14.08 12.09 -2.23
CA TYR A 130 13.31 11.00 -2.85
C TYR A 130 14.01 10.46 -4.10
N MET A 131 14.53 11.34 -4.96
CA MET A 131 15.27 10.93 -6.16
C MET A 131 16.53 10.15 -5.81
N ASP A 132 17.29 10.59 -4.81
CA ASP A 132 18.50 9.91 -4.36
C ASP A 132 18.18 8.49 -3.86
N TYR A 133 17.15 8.33 -3.02
CA TYR A 133 16.75 7.00 -2.54
C TYR A 133 16.15 6.12 -3.62
N MET A 134 15.43 6.70 -4.59
CA MET A 134 14.89 5.95 -5.73
C MET A 134 16.01 5.27 -6.52
N HIS A 135 17.15 5.94 -6.71
CA HIS A 135 18.31 5.35 -7.40
C HIS A 135 18.95 4.18 -6.65
N LEU A 136 18.76 4.08 -5.33
CA LEU A 136 19.22 2.93 -4.55
C LEU A 136 18.36 1.67 -4.78
N ASN A 137 17.21 1.80 -5.46
CA ASN A 137 16.23 0.73 -5.63
C ASN A 137 15.76 0.10 -4.31
N ALA A 138 15.92 0.79 -3.19
CA ALA A 138 15.41 0.37 -1.90
C ALA A 138 13.91 0.66 -1.80
N PRO A 139 13.09 -0.23 -1.22
CA PRO A 139 11.67 0.03 -1.04
C PRO A 139 11.42 1.26 -0.14
N ALA A 140 10.54 2.17 -0.56
CA ALA A 140 10.31 3.43 0.17
C ALA A 140 9.91 3.32 1.66
N HIS A 141 9.42 2.16 2.11
CA HIS A 141 9.12 1.96 3.53
C HIS A 141 10.36 1.77 4.41
N THR A 142 11.54 1.55 3.80
CA THR A 142 12.82 1.37 4.50
C THR A 142 13.63 2.67 4.60
N TRP A 143 13.15 3.78 4.03
CA TRP A 143 13.90 5.03 4.00
C TRP A 143 13.76 5.76 5.34
N PRO A 144 14.86 6.31 5.87
CA PRO A 144 14.81 7.09 7.10
C PRO A 144 14.11 8.44 6.87
N VAL A 145 13.55 8.98 7.93
CA VAL A 145 13.15 10.38 8.02
C VAL A 145 14.14 11.02 8.96
N ASP A 146 15.14 11.69 8.38
CA ASP A 146 16.20 12.38 9.12
C ASP A 146 15.72 13.75 9.59
#